data_AF-A0A534SDT7-F1
#
_entry.id   AF-A0A534SDT7-F1
#
_cell.length_a   1.000
_cell.length_b   1.000
_cell.length_c   1.000
_cell.angle_alpha   90.00
_cell.angle_beta   90.00
_cell.angle_gamma   90.00
#
_symmetry.space_group_name_H-M   'P 1'
#
loop_
_entity.id
_entity.type
_entity.pdbx_description
1 polymer ?
#
loop_
_entity_poly.entity_id
_entity_poly.type
_entity_poly.pdbx_seq_one_letter_code
_entity_poly.pdbx_strand_id
1 'polypeptide(L)'
;MSVKSIRTKSPKVRSRTDWKRLRQAKDTATDNAFWAAAEILMPQAKTHLSVRFDKDIVDWFKRQGPGYQTRMNAVLRAYMQSQLGKE
;
A
#
# COMPACT_ATOMS: atom_id res chain seq x y z
N MET A 1 24.11 -19.89 40.07
CA MET A 1 22.69 -19.48 39.89
C MET A 1 22.36 -19.61 38.41
N SER A 2 21.38 -20.44 38.05
CA SER A 2 21.08 -20.81 36.65
C SER A 2 19.90 -19.98 36.13
N VAL A 3 20.11 -19.22 35.06
CA VAL A 3 19.07 -18.36 34.46
C VAL A 3 18.35 -19.17 33.37
N LYS A 4 17.10 -19.53 33.62
CA LYS A 4 16.23 -20.22 32.65
C LYS A 4 15.82 -19.24 31.54
N SER A 5 16.17 -19.57 30.30
CA SER A 5 15.70 -18.87 29.11
C SER A 5 14.18 -19.02 28.94
N ILE A 6 13.46 -17.89 28.86
CA ILE A 6 12.03 -17.83 28.57
C ILE A 6 11.85 -17.74 27.06
N ARG A 7 11.43 -18.83 26.43
CA ARG A 7 11.12 -18.88 24.99
C ARG A 7 9.72 -18.33 24.77
N THR A 8 9.59 -17.07 24.34
CA THR A 8 8.30 -16.48 23.97
C THR A 8 7.92 -16.92 22.55
N LYS A 9 6.75 -17.54 22.39
CA LYS A 9 6.19 -17.94 21.09
C LYS A 9 5.68 -16.70 20.34
N SER A 10 6.20 -16.46 19.14
CA SER A 10 5.75 -15.37 18.26
C SER A 10 4.31 -15.60 17.76
N PRO A 11 3.45 -14.55 17.69
CA PRO A 11 2.07 -14.70 17.24
C PRO A 11 2.02 -14.96 15.73
N LYS A 12 1.14 -15.88 15.33
CA LYS A 12 0.96 -16.31 13.94
C LYS A 12 0.16 -15.24 13.17
N VAL A 13 0.86 -14.28 12.56
CA VAL A 13 0.23 -13.26 11.70
C VAL A 13 -0.40 -13.97 10.50
N ARG A 14 -1.74 -13.98 10.43
CA ARG A 14 -2.46 -14.51 9.27
C ARG A 14 -2.21 -13.56 8.10
N SER A 15 -1.66 -14.11 7.01
CA SER A 15 -1.57 -13.41 5.74
C SER A 15 -2.94 -12.86 5.35
N ARG A 16 -3.03 -11.57 5.02
CA ARG A 16 -4.25 -10.90 4.52
C ARG A 16 -4.61 -11.34 3.09
N THR A 17 -3.81 -12.22 2.51
CA THR A 17 -3.99 -12.71 1.14
C THR A 17 -4.85 -13.97 1.17
N ASP A 18 -5.93 -13.99 0.38
CA ASP A 18 -6.73 -15.19 0.17
C ASP A 18 -6.02 -16.13 -0.82
N TRP A 19 -5.16 -16.99 -0.28
CA TRP A 19 -4.39 -17.98 -1.03
C TRP A 19 -5.25 -19.08 -1.68
N LYS A 20 -6.50 -19.26 -1.25
CA LYS A 20 -7.39 -20.26 -1.85
C LYS A 20 -7.94 -19.73 -3.17
N ARG A 21 -8.32 -18.46 -3.20
CA ARG A 21 -8.77 -17.76 -4.41
C ARG A 21 -7.68 -17.67 -5.49
N LEU A 22 -6.47 -17.26 -5.11
CA LEU A 22 -5.38 -17.09 -6.08
C LEU A 22 -5.01 -18.39 -6.80
N ARG A 23 -5.07 -19.53 -6.10
CA ARG A 23 -4.78 -20.84 -6.70
C ARG A 23 -5.85 -21.36 -7.65
N GLN A 24 -7.07 -20.81 -7.56
CA GLN A 24 -8.18 -21.16 -8.44
C GLN A 24 -8.25 -20.24 -9.67
N ALA A 25 -7.58 -19.08 -9.62
CA ALA A 25 -7.47 -18.22 -10.78
C ALA A 25 -6.62 -18.94 -11.84
N LYS A 26 -7.13 -18.99 -13.07
CA LYS A 26 -6.41 -19.52 -14.22
C LYS A 26 -5.38 -18.47 -14.63
N ASP A 27 -4.10 -18.78 -14.49
CA ASP A 27 -3.03 -17.93 -14.99
C ASP A 27 -3.17 -17.82 -16.51
N THR A 28 -3.43 -16.60 -16.99
CA THR A 28 -3.36 -16.31 -18.41
C THR A 28 -1.87 -16.27 -18.76
N ALA A 29 -1.45 -17.12 -19.70
CA ALA A 29 -0.08 -17.13 -20.18
C ALA A 29 0.25 -15.73 -20.71
N THR A 30 1.19 -15.05 -20.06
CA THR A 30 1.67 -13.75 -20.48
C THR A 30 2.85 -13.97 -21.42
N ASP A 31 2.63 -13.75 -22.71
CA ASP A 31 3.64 -13.98 -23.75
C ASP A 31 4.86 -13.06 -23.58
N ASN A 32 5.98 -13.40 -24.23
CA ASN A 32 7.20 -12.58 -24.20
C ASN A 32 6.96 -11.13 -24.67
N ALA A 33 6.03 -10.92 -25.59
CA ALA A 33 5.64 -9.58 -26.06
C ALA A 33 4.99 -8.73 -24.95
N PHE A 34 4.27 -9.35 -24.02
CA PHE A 34 3.69 -8.65 -22.86
C PHE A 34 4.77 -8.12 -21.93
N TRP A 35 5.77 -8.94 -21.60
CA TRP A 35 6.86 -8.54 -20.71
C TRP A 35 7.83 -7.55 -21.37
N ALA A 36 8.00 -7.61 -22.70
CA ALA A 36 8.82 -6.65 -23.44
C ALA A 36 8.25 -5.22 -23.40
N ALA A 37 6.92 -5.07 -23.30
CA ALA A 37 6.24 -3.78 -23.21
C ALA A 37 5.93 -3.34 -21.77
N ALA A 38 6.24 -4.16 -20.76
CA ALA A 38 5.91 -3.86 -19.38
C ALA A 38 6.83 -2.78 -18.82
N GLU A 39 6.26 -1.63 -18.44
CA GLU A 39 7.00 -0.57 -17.76
C GLU A 39 7.17 -0.91 -16.28
N ILE A 40 8.42 -1.03 -15.83
CA ILE A 40 8.73 -1.28 -14.42
C ILE A 40 8.61 0.03 -13.64
N LEU A 41 7.46 0.22 -13.00
CA LEU A 41 7.23 1.33 -12.08
C LEU A 41 7.81 0.98 -10.70
N MET A 42 9.03 1.44 -10.43
CA MET A 42 9.61 1.32 -9.09
C MET A 42 8.84 2.23 -8.11
N PRO A 43 8.21 1.69 -7.04
CA PRO A 43 7.48 2.50 -6.10
C PRO A 43 8.45 3.43 -5.37
N GLN A 44 8.28 4.74 -5.58
CA GLN A 44 9.05 5.74 -4.86
C GLN A 44 8.77 5.62 -3.35
N ALA A 45 9.84 5.59 -2.56
CA ALA A 45 9.74 5.55 -1.11
C ALA A 45 8.99 6.79 -0.61
N LYS A 46 7.98 6.58 0.24
CA LYS A 46 7.25 7.68 0.87
C LYS A 46 8.07 8.23 2.03
N THR A 47 8.26 9.54 2.08
CA THR A 47 8.86 10.19 3.24
C THR A 47 7.89 10.15 4.41
N HIS A 48 8.33 9.59 5.55
CA HIS A 48 7.52 9.58 6.77
C HIS A 48 7.57 10.96 7.43
N LEU A 49 6.44 11.67 7.42
CA LEU A 49 6.29 12.99 8.01
C LEU A 49 5.14 12.98 9.02
N SER A 50 5.33 13.66 10.15
CA SER A 50 4.25 13.92 11.10
C SER A 50 3.58 15.24 10.75
N VAL A 51 2.38 15.17 10.18
CA VAL A 51 1.59 16.33 9.73
C VAL A 51 0.23 16.30 10.42
N ARG A 52 -0.30 17.49 10.75
CA ARG A 52 -1.66 17.64 11.29
C ARG A 52 -2.61 18.02 10.15
N PHE A 53 -3.75 17.35 10.11
CA PHE A 53 -4.86 17.65 9.21
C PHE A 53 -6.10 17.96 10.02
N ASP A 54 -7.00 18.74 9.46
CA ASP A 54 -8.29 19.02 10.08
C ASP A 54 -9.11 17.74 10.27
N LYS A 55 -9.90 17.73 11.34
CA LYS A 55 -10.63 16.53 11.78
C LYS A 55 -11.65 16.07 10.75
N ASP A 56 -12.36 17.01 10.15
CA ASP A 56 -13.39 16.77 9.14
C ASP A 56 -12.83 16.12 7.87
N ILE A 57 -11.66 16.59 7.40
CA ILE A 57 -10.94 16.02 6.26
C ILE A 57 -10.59 14.55 6.57
N VAL A 58 -9.97 14.30 7.73
CA VAL A 58 -9.57 12.95 8.12
C VAL A 58 -10.78 12.03 8.25
N ASP A 59 -11.87 12.50 8.86
CA ASP A 59 -13.09 11.72 9.04
C ASP A 59 -13.77 11.41 7.70
N TRP A 60 -13.79 12.35 6.76
CA TRP A 60 -14.31 12.13 5.40
C TRP A 60 -13.56 11.03 4.66
N PHE A 61 -12.22 11.05 4.66
CA PHE A 61 -11.41 10.02 4.00
C PHE A 61 -11.49 8.66 4.71
N LYS A 62 -11.65 8.64 6.03
CA LYS A 62 -11.85 7.40 6.81
C LYS A 62 -13.18 6.73 6.50
N ARG A 63 -14.26 7.48 6.26
CA ARG A 63 -15.58 6.94 5.88
C ARG A 63 -15.54 6.14 4.57
N GLN A 64 -14.59 6.43 3.69
CA GLN A 64 -14.38 5.70 2.43
C GLN A 64 -13.67 4.34 2.62
N GLY A 65 -13.36 3.94 3.87
CA GLY A 65 -12.81 2.63 4.19
C GLY A 65 -11.28 2.60 4.35
N PRO A 66 -10.66 1.41 4.34
CA PRO A 66 -9.21 1.27 4.52
C PRO A 66 -8.41 1.97 3.42
N GLY A 67 -7.17 2.37 3.72
CA GLY A 67 -6.29 3.05 2.77
C GLY A 67 -6.52 4.56 2.62
N TYR A 68 -7.21 5.18 3.57
CA TYR A 68 -7.53 6.62 3.56
C TYR A 68 -6.30 7.52 3.36
N GLN A 69 -5.15 7.17 3.94
CA GLN A 69 -3.89 7.92 3.76
C GLN A 69 -3.38 7.86 2.31
N THR A 70 -3.53 6.72 1.63
CA THR A 70 -3.15 6.55 0.23
C THR A 70 -4.05 7.39 -0.68
N ARG A 71 -5.36 7.43 -0.41
CA ARG A 71 -6.30 8.30 -1.12
C ARG A 71 -5.99 9.78 -0.93
N MET A 72 -5.74 10.19 0.32
CA MET A 72 -5.34 11.56 0.64
C MET A 72 -4.07 11.96 -0.10
N ASN A 73 -3.05 11.08 -0.12
CA ASN A 73 -1.83 11.31 -0.88
C ASN A 73 -2.06 11.40 -2.41
N ALA A 74 -2.98 10.61 -2.96
CA ALA A 74 -3.32 10.68 -4.39
C ALA A 74 -3.97 12.03 -4.76
N VAL A 75 -4.85 12.56 -3.91
CA VAL A 75 -5.45 13.89 -4.10
C VAL A 75 -4.39 14.99 -4.06
N LEU A 76 -3.49 14.96 -3.07
CA LEU A 76 -2.38 15.92 -2.97
C LEU A 76 -1.48 15.87 -4.22
N ARG A 77 -1.19 14.67 -4.72
CA ARG A 77 -0.40 14.50 -5.96
C ARG A 77 -1.10 15.07 -7.18
N ALA A 78 -2.40 14.80 -7.35
CA ALA A 78 -3.17 15.34 -8.46
C ALA A 78 -3.21 16.87 -8.43
N TYR A 79 -3.39 17.45 -7.24
CA TYR A 79 -3.32 18.90 -7.06
C TYR A 79 -1.93 19.45 -7.43
N MET A 80 -0.85 18.84 -6.93
CA MET A 80 0.52 19.22 -7.25
C MET A 80 0.78 19.18 -8.77
N GLN A 81 0.38 18.10 -9.45
CA GLN A 81 0.53 17.96 -10.90
C GLN A 81 -0.26 19.03 -11.67
N SER A 82 -1.48 19.33 -11.22
CA SER A 82 -2.30 20.39 -11.83
C SER A 82 -1.69 21.78 -11.68
N GLN A 83 -0.86 22.02 -10.67
CA GLN A 83 -0.14 23.28 -10.50
C GLN A 83 1.15 23.31 -11.34
N LEU A 84 1.87 22.18 -11.42
CA LEU A 84 3.11 22.06 -12.19
C LEU A 84 2.87 22.09 -13.71
N GLY A 85 1.72 21.61 -14.20
CA GLY A 85 1.34 21.66 -15.61
C GLY A 85 0.68 22.99 -16.05
N LYS A 86 0.72 24.03 -15.21
CA LYS A 86 0.21 25.39 -15.50
C LYS A 86 1.31 26.37 -15.92
N GLU A 87 2.53 25.91 -16.15
CA GLU A 87 3.61 26.63 -16.83
C GLU A 87 3.90 25.98 -18.18
#